data_AF-A0A964Z037-F1
#
_entry.id   AF-A0A964Z037-F1
#
_cell.length_a   1.000
_cell.length_b   1.000
_cell.length_c   1.000
_cell.angle_alpha   90.00
_cell.angle_beta   90.00
_cell.angle_gamma   90.00
#
_symmetry.space_group_name_H-M   'P 1'
#
loop_
_entity.id
_entity.type
_entity.pdbx_description
1 polymer ?
#
loop_
_entity_poly.entity_id
_entity_poly.type
_entity_poly.pdbx_seq_one_letter_code
_entity_poly.pdbx_strand_id
1 'polypeptide(L)'
;MAKDGAIELEGTIAETLPNAMFKVQLDNGHMVLAHISGKMRMHYIRILPDDRVIVELSPYDLTRGRICDKCKVIRRHKKVMVICENPRHKQRQG
;
A
#
# COMPACT_ATOMS: atom_id res chain seq x y z
N MET A 1 21.25 -4.36 1.62
CA MET A 1 21.37 -5.79 1.97
C MET A 1 20.20 -6.50 1.29
N ALA A 2 20.53 -7.55 0.54
CA ALA A 2 19.75 -8.20 -0.52
C ALA A 2 18.24 -8.33 -0.25
N LYS A 3 17.42 -7.80 -1.17
CA LYS A 3 15.97 -8.01 -1.25
C LYS A 3 15.66 -9.29 -2.08
N ASP A 4 16.46 -10.34 -1.95
CA ASP A 4 16.41 -11.54 -2.80
C ASP A 4 15.34 -12.55 -2.36
N GLY A 5 14.11 -12.08 -2.13
CA GLY A 5 13.00 -12.98 -1.81
C GLY A 5 11.69 -12.32 -1.39
N ALA A 6 11.53 -11.02 -1.60
CA ALA A 6 10.23 -10.40 -1.37
C ALA A 6 9.26 -10.85 -2.46
N ILE A 7 8.20 -11.56 -2.07
CA ILE A 7 7.16 -12.00 -3.01
C ILE A 7 6.18 -10.84 -3.16
N GLU A 8 6.07 -10.28 -4.36
CA GLU A 8 5.05 -9.29 -4.69
C GLU A 8 3.76 -10.02 -5.09
N LEU A 9 2.68 -9.76 -4.36
CA LEU A 9 1.35 -10.24 -4.69
C LEU A 9 0.36 -9.09 -4.76
N GLU A 10 -0.66 -9.25 -5.59
CA GLU A 10 -1.78 -8.33 -5.69
C GLU A 10 -2.90 -8.76 -4.72
N GLY A 11 -3.62 -7.77 -4.20
CA GLY A 11 -4.73 -7.99 -3.30
C GLY A 11 -5.61 -6.76 -3.11
N THR A 12 -6.75 -6.98 -2.48
CA THR A 12 -7.76 -5.95 -2.19
C THR A 12 -7.85 -5.71 -0.69
N ILE A 13 -8.02 -4.46 -0.26
CA ILE A 13 -8.17 -4.15 1.17
C ILE A 13 -9.58 -4.48 1.63
N ALA A 14 -9.69 -5.39 2.60
CA ALA A 14 -10.96 -5.76 3.21
C ALA A 14 -11.34 -4.77 4.33
N GLU A 15 -10.42 -4.52 5.27
CA GLU A 15 -10.71 -3.74 6.47
C GLU A 15 -9.53 -2.86 6.91
N THR A 16 -9.85 -1.72 7.50
CA THR A 16 -8.89 -0.79 8.11
C THR A 16 -8.84 -0.97 9.62
N LEU A 17 -7.67 -1.26 10.19
CA LEU A 17 -7.47 -1.41 11.64
C LEU A 17 -6.89 -0.12 12.25
N PRO A 18 -7.17 0.17 13.54
CA PRO A 18 -6.47 1.21 14.27
C PRO A 18 -4.96 0.85 14.32
N ASN A 19 -4.08 1.84 14.13
CA ASN A 19 -2.61 1.73 13.93
C ASN A 19 -2.09 1.64 12.49
N ALA A 20 -2.89 2.05 11.49
CA ALA A 20 -2.48 2.04 10.08
C ALA A 20 -2.04 0.64 9.58
N MET A 21 -2.64 -0.38 10.18
CA MET A 21 -2.61 -1.75 9.68
C MET A 21 -3.88 -1.97 8.85
N PHE A 22 -3.74 -2.75 7.78
CA PHE A 22 -4.81 -3.05 6.85
C PHE A 22 -4.89 -4.55 6.70
N LYS A 23 -6.11 -5.09 6.71
CA LYS A 23 -6.35 -6.46 6.27
C LYS A 23 -6.46 -6.45 4.75
N VAL A 24 -5.54 -7.14 4.10
CA VAL A 24 -5.54 -7.30 2.64
C VAL A 24 -5.91 -8.73 2.33
N GLN A 25 -6.90 -8.89 1.46
CA GLN A 25 -7.24 -10.16 0.85
C GLN A 25 -6.44 -10.30 -0.44
N LEU A 26 -5.49 -11.23 -0.45
CA LEU A 26 -4.72 -11.57 -1.64
C LEU A 26 -5.61 -12.29 -2.65
N ASP A 27 -5.26 -12.21 -3.93
CA ASP A 27 -5.98 -12.96 -4.99
C ASP A 27 -5.93 -14.48 -4.77
N ASN A 28 -4.93 -14.95 -4.01
CA ASN A 28 -4.80 -16.34 -3.57
C ASN A 28 -5.83 -16.74 -2.49
N GLY A 29 -6.71 -15.83 -2.04
CA GLY A 29 -7.72 -16.07 -0.99
C GLY A 29 -7.20 -15.94 0.44
N HIS A 30 -5.90 -15.70 0.63
CA HIS A 30 -5.31 -15.51 1.96
C HIS A 30 -5.49 -14.08 2.47
N MET A 31 -5.78 -13.95 3.77
CA MET A 31 -5.83 -12.67 4.46
C MET A 31 -4.48 -12.37 5.12
N VAL A 32 -3.91 -11.20 4.81
CA VAL A 32 -2.63 -10.75 5.37
C VAL A 32 -2.79 -9.42 6.07
N LEU A 33 -2.00 -9.22 7.12
CA LEU A 33 -1.88 -7.96 7.82
C LEU A 33 -0.76 -7.15 7.19
N ALA A 34 -1.11 -6.04 6.54
CA ALA A 34 -0.16 -5.19 5.87
C ALA A 34 -0.10 -3.80 6.51
N HIS A 35 1.11 -3.25 6.58
CA HIS A 35 1.33 -1.86 7.00
C HIS A 35 1.68 -1.01 5.78
N ILE A 36 1.32 0.27 5.85
CA ILE A 36 1.72 1.27 4.86
C ILE A 36 3.24 1.44 4.81
N SER A 37 3.77 1.62 3.61
CA SER A 37 5.15 2.03 3.41
C SER A 37 5.39 3.45 3.99
N GLY A 38 6.63 3.71 4.42
CA GLY A 38 7.02 5.02 4.97
C GLY A 38 6.83 6.16 3.97
N LYS A 39 6.95 5.90 2.66
CA LYS A 39 6.72 6.92 1.62
C LYS A 39 5.24 7.32 1.58
N MET A 40 4.32 6.37 1.65
CA MET A 40 2.88 6.63 1.81
C MET A 40 2.56 7.49 3.03
N ARG A 41 3.16 7.16 4.18
CA ARG A 41 2.93 7.89 5.44
C ARG A 41 3.38 9.35 5.37
N MET A 42 4.52 9.62 4.72
CA MET A 42 5.00 11.00 4.51
C MET A 42 4.11 11.83 3.59
N HIS A 43 3.43 11.19 2.63
CA HIS A 43 2.59 11.86 1.65
C HIS A 43 1.11 11.87 2.04
N TYR A 44 0.75 11.43 3.25
CA TYR A 44 -0.62 11.40 3.75
C TYR A 44 -1.60 10.69 2.80
N ILE A 45 -1.15 9.63 2.14
CA ILE A 45 -2.00 8.86 1.22
C ILE A 45 -3.01 8.08 2.06
N ARG A 46 -4.31 8.28 1.78
CA ARG A 46 -5.42 7.63 2.49
C ARG A 46 -5.92 6.44 1.69
N ILE A 47 -5.68 5.25 2.22
CA ILE A 47 -6.18 3.99 1.67
C ILE A 47 -7.63 3.80 2.14
N LEU A 48 -8.51 3.39 1.22
CA LEU A 48 -9.90 3.03 1.52
C LEU A 48 -10.09 1.50 1.41
N PRO A 49 -11.13 0.94 2.07
CA PRO A 49 -11.54 -0.43 1.77
C PRO A 49 -11.94 -0.56 0.29
N ASP A 50 -11.72 -1.75 -0.28
CA ASP A 50 -11.88 -2.08 -1.70
C ASP A 50 -10.76 -1.56 -2.64
N ASP A 51 -9.74 -0.88 -2.12
CA ASP A 51 -8.59 -0.48 -2.95
C ASP A 51 -7.72 -1.70 -3.33
N ARG A 52 -7.28 -1.74 -4.58
CA ARG A 52 -6.26 -2.69 -5.06
C ARG A 52 -4.87 -2.20 -4.69
N VAL A 53 -4.11 -3.07 -4.05
CA VAL A 53 -2.76 -2.79 -3.59
C VAL A 53 -1.83 -3.96 -3.89
N ILE A 54 -0.55 -3.63 -4.06
CA ILE A 54 0.51 -4.61 -4.17
C ILE A 54 1.11 -4.76 -2.78
N VAL A 55 1.21 -6.00 -2.32
CA VAL A 55 1.81 -6.35 -1.04
C VAL A 55 3.14 -7.03 -1.30
N GLU A 56 4.21 -6.45 -0.77
CA GLU A 56 5.51 -7.12 -0.61
C GLU A 56 5.43 -7.98 0.65
N LEU A 57 5.42 -9.30 0.50
CA LEU A 57 5.52 -10.25 1.61
C LEU A 57 6.99 -10.57 1.89
N SER A 58 7.30 -10.79 3.17
CA SER A 58 8.61 -11.33 3.54
C SER A 58 8.60 -12.85 3.35
N PRO A 59 9.68 -13.44 2.83
CA PRO A 59 9.74 -14.89 2.58
C PRO A 59 9.70 -15.71 3.88
N TYR A 60 9.94 -15.08 5.02
CA TYR A 60 9.94 -15.70 6.35
C TYR A 60 8.57 -15.70 7.04
N ASP A 61 7.69 -14.77 6.68
CA ASP A 61 6.36 -14.62 7.29
C ASP A 61 5.35 -14.16 6.23
N LEU A 62 4.55 -15.11 5.75
CA LEU A 62 3.52 -14.91 4.74
C LEU A 62 2.27 -14.20 5.29
N THR A 63 2.16 -14.04 6.62
CA THR A 63 1.00 -13.38 7.25
C THR A 63 1.15 -11.87 7.32
N ARG A 64 2.39 -11.37 7.23
CA ARG A 64 2.72 -9.95 7.36
C ARG A 64 3.32 -9.41 6.07
N GLY A 65 2.70 -8.34 5.59
CA GLY A 65 3.10 -7.68 4.36
C GLY A 65 3.44 -6.21 4.55
N ARG A 66 4.14 -5.66 3.56
CA ARG A 66 4.27 -4.23 3.37
C ARG A 66 3.48 -3.85 2.13
N ILE A 67 2.60 -2.87 2.23
CA ILE A 67 1.93 -2.30 1.06
C ILE A 67 2.99 -1.51 0.28
N CYS A 68 3.21 -1.90 -0.97
CA CYS A 68 4.19 -1.27 -1.84
C CYS A 68 3.54 -0.16 -2.66
N ASP A 69 4.20 1.00 -2.63
CA ASP A 69 3.72 2.24 -3.22
C ASP A 69 4.08 2.32 -4.71
N LYS A 70 3.50 1.50 -5.59
CA LYS A 70 3.60 1.77 -7.05
C LYS A 70 2.88 3.08 -7.47
N CYS A 71 2.49 3.91 -6.51
CA CYS A 71 2.29 5.34 -6.70
C CYS A 71 3.58 6.02 -7.18
N LYS A 72 3.65 6.37 -8.47
CA LYS A 72 4.70 7.26 -8.99
C LYS A 72 4.50 8.65 -8.39
N VAL A 73 5.31 8.98 -7.37
CA VAL A 73 5.37 10.32 -6.80
C VAL A 73 6.19 11.21 -7.73
N ILE A 74 5.54 12.13 -8.43
CA ILE A 74 6.21 13.14 -9.28
C ILE A 74 6.32 14.44 -8.49
N ARG A 75 7.53 14.98 -8.37
CA ARG A 75 7.77 16.32 -7.85
C ARG A 75 7.92 17.30 -9.03
N ARG A 76 6.94 18.19 -9.24
CA ARG A 76 7.00 19.25 -10.26
C ARG A 76 6.58 20.58 -9.62
N HIS A 77 7.34 21.66 -9.83
CA HIS A 77 7.08 23.00 -9.26
C HIS A 77 6.79 23.02 -7.74
N LYS A 78 7.65 22.38 -6.93
CA LYS A 78 7.49 22.28 -5.45
C LYS A 78 6.16 21.65 -4.97
N LYS A 79 5.34 21.10 -5.88
CA LYS A 79 4.12 20.35 -5.56
C LYS A 79 4.41 18.86 -5.71
N VAL A 80 4.02 18.10 -4.70
CA VAL A 80 4.09 16.65 -4.75
C VAL A 80 2.78 16.13 -5.33
N MET A 81 2.88 15.46 -6.48
CA MET A 81 1.74 14.84 -7.14
C MET A 81 1.92 13.33 -7.10
N VAL A 82 0.97 12.65 -6.46
CA VAL A 82 0.89 11.19 -6.48
C VAL A 82 0.11 10.80 -7.73
N ILE A 83 0.74 10.17 -8.71
CA ILE A 83 0.00 9.46 -9.77
C ILE A 83 -0.33 8.09 -9.22
N CYS A 84 -1.52 7.99 -8.63
CA CYS A 84 -2.24 6.74 -8.44
C CYS A 84 -3.26 6.65 -9.58
N GLU A 85 -3.48 5.45 -10.13
CA GLU A 85 -4.55 5.19 -11.11
C GLU A 85 -5.95 5.36 -10.49
N ASN A 86 -6.06 5.32 -9.15
CA ASN A 86 -7.29 5.62 -8.43
C ASN A 86 -7.36 7.11 -8.04
N PRO A 87 -8.25 7.93 -8.65
CA PRO A 87 -8.40 9.35 -8.33
C PRO A 87 -8.89 9.63 -6.90
N ARG A 88 -9.39 8.62 -6.17
CA ARG A 88 -9.79 8.74 -4.75
C ARG A 88 -8.60 8.99 -3.82
N HIS A 89 -7.40 8.52 -4.18
CA HIS A 89 -6.17 8.76 -3.41
C HIS A 89 -5.67 10.22 -3.47
N LYS A 90 -6.18 11.04 -4.39
CA LYS A 90 -5.76 12.45 -4.60
C LYS A 90 -6.56 13.49 -3.81
N GLN A 91 -7.56 13.10 -3.02
CA GLN A 91 -8.40 14.08 -2.35
C GLN A 91 -7.69 14.72 -1.14
N ARG A 92 -6.97 15.82 -1.41
CA ARG A 92 -6.77 16.90 -0.44
C ARG A 92 -8.17 17.47 -0.13
N GLN A 93 -8.75 17.07 0.99
CA GLN A 93 -9.73 17.94 1.63
C GLN A 93 -8.95 19.06 2.32
N GLY A 94 -9.11 20.30 1.84
CA GLY A 94 -8.54 21.51 2.45
C GLY A 94 -7.14 21.85 1.99
#